data_AF-A0A126PCC3-F1
#
_entry.id   AF-A0A126PCC3-F1
#
_cell.length_a   1.000
_cell.length_b   1.000
_cell.length_c   1.000
_cell.angle_alpha   90.00
_cell.angle_beta   90.00
_cell.angle_gamma   90.00
#
_symmetry.space_group_name_H-M   'P 1'
#
loop_
_entity.id
_entity.type
_entity.pdbx_description
1 polymer ?
#
loop_
_entity_poly.entity_id
_entity_poly.type
_entity_poly.pdbx_seq_one_letter_code
_entity_poly.pdbx_strand_id
1 'polypeptide(L)'
;MGGAAVGALLGRPAAAQQGPTADSAAVAAAVAAAGRTYRAALHTGTVLYDGPEYVDYTTPGTRGHQFFGGPEPQAGTVQYRSGAFNDVLLRYDLLRDQPVLLYPGEGAAVALVAGKVDGFTLGAHRFVRVAGGDTLAAGALPAGFYELLVDGPVRLLARHHKQVQRVTISQNLAQEYQQTDQVFARTATATA
;
A
#
# COMPACT_ATOMS: atom_id res chain seq x y z
N MET A 1 24.80 -20.56 -76.45
CA MET A 1 24.93 -22.01 -76.19
C MET A 1 25.66 -22.21 -74.87
N GLY A 2 25.17 -23.11 -74.03
CA GLY A 2 25.84 -23.57 -72.80
C GLY A 2 25.17 -23.05 -71.52
N GLY A 3 24.35 -23.88 -70.89
CA GLY A 3 23.67 -23.60 -69.62
C GLY A 3 24.18 -24.47 -68.45
N ALA A 4 23.38 -24.42 -67.36
CA ALA A 4 23.46 -25.13 -66.06
C ALA A 4 24.47 -24.53 -65.05
N ALA A 5 24.25 -24.46 -63.73
CA ALA A 5 23.31 -25.12 -62.81
C ALA A 5 23.15 -24.25 -61.52
N VAL A 6 21.96 -24.14 -60.92
CA VAL A 6 21.50 -24.73 -59.62
C VAL A 6 22.24 -24.30 -58.34
N GLY A 7 21.48 -23.82 -57.34
CA GLY A 7 21.84 -23.81 -55.90
C GLY A 7 21.40 -22.51 -55.18
N ALA A 8 20.25 -22.45 -54.49
CA ALA A 8 19.97 -22.91 -53.12
C ALA A 8 20.17 -21.83 -52.02
N LEU A 9 19.03 -21.45 -51.42
CA LEU A 9 18.75 -21.29 -49.98
C LEU A 9 19.44 -20.22 -49.09
N LEU A 10 18.58 -19.56 -48.28
CA LEU A 10 18.78 -19.01 -46.92
C LEU A 10 19.47 -17.64 -46.86
N GLY A 11 19.11 -16.68 -46.02
CA GLY A 11 18.20 -16.58 -44.87
C GLY A 11 18.53 -15.25 -44.16
N ARG A 12 17.53 -14.55 -43.61
CA ARG A 12 17.71 -13.29 -42.86
C ARG A 12 18.48 -13.57 -41.55
N PRO A 13 19.44 -12.73 -41.12
CA PRO A 13 19.68 -12.61 -39.69
C PRO A 13 18.68 -11.60 -39.11
N ALA A 14 17.88 -12.10 -38.18
CA ALA A 14 17.05 -11.33 -37.28
C ALA A 14 17.92 -10.38 -36.44
N ALA A 15 17.41 -9.17 -36.19
CA ALA A 15 17.95 -8.29 -35.18
C ALA A 15 17.92 -9.01 -33.83
N ALA A 16 19.08 -9.25 -33.24
CA ALA A 16 19.20 -9.79 -31.90
C ALA A 16 18.74 -8.73 -30.89
N GLN A 17 17.62 -8.98 -30.21
CA GLN A 17 17.28 -8.27 -28.98
C GLN A 17 18.31 -8.68 -27.92
N GLN A 18 19.15 -7.74 -27.49
CA GLN A 18 20.07 -7.95 -26.38
C GLN A 18 19.24 -8.06 -25.10
N GLY A 19 19.03 -9.29 -24.62
CA GLY A 19 18.57 -9.55 -23.26
C GLY A 19 19.58 -9.02 -22.24
N PRO A 20 19.16 -8.85 -20.97
CA PRO A 20 20.02 -8.30 -19.93
C PRO A 20 21.34 -9.08 -19.84
N THR A 21 22.45 -8.36 -19.71
CA THR A 21 23.79 -8.95 -19.61
C THR A 21 23.87 -9.89 -18.41
N ALA A 22 24.64 -10.97 -18.54
CA ALA A 22 24.75 -12.02 -17.52
C ALA A 22 25.11 -11.48 -16.13
N ASP A 23 25.88 -10.39 -16.07
CA ASP A 23 26.27 -9.72 -14.84
C ASP A 23 25.07 -9.11 -14.10
N SER A 24 24.12 -8.48 -14.82
CA SER A 24 22.90 -7.96 -14.22
C SER A 24 21.99 -9.06 -13.69
N ALA A 25 21.94 -10.21 -14.37
CA ALA A 25 21.16 -11.36 -13.92
C ALA A 25 21.77 -12.02 -12.67
N ALA A 26 23.10 -12.17 -12.62
CA ALA A 26 23.80 -12.73 -11.46
C ALA A 26 23.68 -11.84 -10.21
N VAL A 27 23.80 -10.52 -10.36
CA VAL A 27 23.61 -9.55 -9.27
C VAL A 27 22.17 -9.61 -8.75
N ALA A 28 21.17 -9.60 -9.64
CA ALA A 28 19.76 -9.70 -9.24
C ALA A 28 19.48 -11.02 -8.49
N ALA A 29 20.05 -12.13 -8.95
CA ALA A 29 19.92 -13.43 -8.30
C ALA A 29 20.58 -13.47 -6.91
N ALA A 30 21.77 -12.86 -6.76
CA ALA A 30 22.47 -12.77 -5.49
C ALA A 30 21.72 -11.90 -4.47
N VAL A 31 21.20 -10.74 -4.89
CA VAL A 31 20.36 -9.88 -4.06
C VAL A 31 19.08 -10.60 -3.63
N ALA A 32 18.42 -11.29 -4.57
CA ALA A 32 17.22 -12.07 -4.25
C ALA A 32 17.52 -13.22 -3.27
N ALA A 33 18.65 -13.89 -3.40
CA ALA A 33 19.09 -14.95 -2.49
C ALA A 33 19.41 -14.41 -1.09
N ALA A 34 20.19 -13.33 -0.99
CA ALA A 34 20.48 -12.66 0.29
C ALA A 34 19.19 -12.20 0.98
N GLY A 35 18.25 -11.62 0.23
CA GLY A 35 16.93 -11.23 0.76
C GLY A 35 16.09 -12.41 1.22
N ARG A 36 16.18 -13.59 0.59
CA ARG A 36 15.51 -14.82 1.07
C ARG A 36 16.13 -15.31 2.38
N THR A 37 17.45 -15.39 2.47
CA THR A 37 18.15 -15.86 3.69
C THR A 37 17.92 -14.92 4.87
N TYR A 38 17.98 -13.59 4.64
CA TYR A 38 17.67 -12.59 5.67
C TYR A 38 16.23 -12.72 6.20
N ARG A 39 15.25 -12.87 5.29
CA ARG A 39 13.85 -13.08 5.68
C ARG A 39 13.60 -14.40 6.39
N ALA A 40 14.35 -15.46 6.07
CA ALA A 40 14.25 -16.74 6.76
C ALA A 40 14.88 -16.71 8.16
N ALA A 41 15.91 -15.88 8.38
CA ALA A 41 16.57 -15.72 9.67
C ALA A 41 15.78 -14.84 10.65
N LEU A 42 14.99 -13.89 10.14
CA LEU A 42 14.05 -13.12 10.96
C LEU A 42 12.75 -13.89 11.12
N HIS A 43 12.32 -14.12 12.36
CA HIS A 43 10.95 -14.54 12.60
C HIS A 43 10.04 -13.44 12.02
N THR A 44 9.18 -13.77 11.06
CA THR A 44 8.31 -12.83 10.32
C THR A 44 7.60 -11.80 11.22
N GLY A 45 7.33 -12.16 12.48
CA GLY A 45 6.77 -11.25 13.48
C GLY A 45 7.67 -10.07 13.88
N THR A 46 9.00 -10.18 13.88
CA THR A 46 9.87 -9.10 14.37
C THR A 46 9.94 -7.90 13.44
N VAL A 47 9.73 -8.10 12.13
CA VAL A 47 9.77 -7.01 11.13
C VAL A 47 8.41 -6.35 11.00
N LEU A 48 7.33 -7.13 11.05
CA LEU A 48 5.97 -6.64 10.84
C LEU A 48 5.47 -5.85 12.06
N TYR A 49 5.81 -6.29 13.26
CA TYR A 49 5.34 -5.71 14.51
C TYR A 49 6.41 -4.84 15.20
N ASP A 50 7.15 -4.04 14.42
CA ASP A 50 8.22 -3.17 14.91
C ASP A 50 7.76 -1.73 15.22
N GLY A 51 6.46 -1.48 15.12
CA GLY A 51 5.85 -0.18 15.41
C GLY A 51 5.58 0.04 16.90
N PRO A 52 5.20 1.27 17.30
CA PRO A 52 4.71 1.51 18.64
C PRO A 52 3.41 0.75 18.89
N GLU A 53 3.17 0.41 20.16
CA GLU A 53 1.88 -0.10 20.61
C GLU A 53 0.77 0.90 20.24
N TYR A 54 -0.31 0.38 19.66
CA TYR A 54 -1.50 1.16 19.38
C TYR A 54 -2.40 1.17 20.61
N VAL A 55 -2.44 2.32 21.28
CA VAL A 55 -3.32 2.56 22.44
C VAL A 55 -4.57 3.29 21.96
N ASP A 56 -5.75 2.77 22.32
CA ASP A 56 -7.00 3.46 22.07
C ASP A 56 -7.07 4.74 22.90
N TYR A 57 -7.33 5.85 22.23
CA TYR A 57 -7.35 7.19 22.77
C TYR A 57 -8.77 7.79 22.72
N THR A 58 -9.76 6.96 22.39
CA THR A 58 -11.18 7.35 22.37
C THR A 58 -11.62 7.73 23.78
N THR A 59 -12.19 8.93 23.93
CA THR A 59 -12.71 9.38 25.22
C THR A 59 -13.96 8.58 25.58
N PRO A 60 -14.14 8.12 26.84
CA PRO A 60 -15.35 7.42 27.26
C PRO A 60 -16.62 8.21 26.92
N GLY A 61 -17.63 7.52 26.36
CA GLY A 61 -18.88 8.15 25.92
C GLY A 61 -18.83 8.80 24.53
N THR A 62 -17.69 8.72 23.82
CA THR A 62 -17.63 9.07 22.39
C THR A 62 -18.46 8.09 21.57
N ARG A 63 -19.24 8.62 20.62
CA ARG A 63 -20.05 7.82 19.69
C ARG A 63 -19.26 7.45 18.45
N GLY A 64 -19.40 6.19 18.03
CA GLY A 64 -18.73 5.63 16.87
C GLY A 64 -17.31 5.14 17.17
N HIS A 65 -16.48 5.10 16.13
CA HIS A 65 -15.08 4.63 16.19
C HIS A 65 -14.24 5.33 15.12
N GLN A 66 -12.92 5.33 15.30
CA GLN A 66 -11.92 5.93 14.41
C GLN A 66 -11.65 5.11 13.13
N PHE A 67 -12.05 3.84 13.11
CA PHE A 67 -11.65 2.91 12.05
C PHE A 67 -12.48 3.02 10.76
N PHE A 68 -11.87 2.71 9.61
CA PHE A 68 -12.52 2.59 8.30
C PHE A 68 -13.49 1.41 8.27
N GLY A 69 -14.70 1.62 7.74
CA GLY A 69 -15.74 0.60 7.62
C GLY A 69 -16.40 0.24 8.95
N GLY A 70 -15.64 -0.32 9.89
CA GLY A 70 -16.12 -0.81 11.18
C GLY A 70 -15.00 -0.89 12.23
N PRO A 71 -15.32 -1.08 13.52
CA PRO A 71 -14.32 -1.24 14.57
C PRO A 71 -13.63 -2.61 14.57
N GLU A 72 -14.21 -3.59 13.88
CA GLU A 72 -13.69 -4.95 13.80
C GLU A 72 -12.43 -5.03 12.92
N PRO A 73 -11.43 -5.82 13.33
CA PRO A 73 -10.29 -6.16 12.47
C PRO A 73 -10.74 -6.92 11.22
N GLN A 74 -10.10 -6.62 10.10
CA GLN A 74 -10.31 -7.32 8.84
C GLN A 74 -9.02 -7.98 8.39
N ALA A 75 -9.15 -9.15 7.76
CA ALA A 75 -8.02 -9.78 7.11
C ALA A 75 -7.60 -8.97 5.88
N GLY A 76 -6.30 -8.96 5.62
CA GLY A 76 -5.77 -8.29 4.44
C GLY A 76 -4.28 -8.48 4.26
N THR A 77 -3.71 -7.63 3.41
CA THR A 77 -2.29 -7.66 3.04
C THR A 77 -1.65 -6.32 3.37
N VAL A 78 -0.36 -6.32 3.68
CA VAL A 78 0.40 -5.09 3.88
C VAL A 78 1.78 -5.20 3.25
N GLN A 79 2.15 -4.17 2.51
CA GLN A 79 3.49 -3.96 1.99
C GLN A 79 4.24 -3.05 2.96
N TYR A 80 5.16 -3.63 3.73
CA TYR A 80 5.87 -2.95 4.80
C TYR A 80 7.37 -3.22 4.71
N ARG A 81 8.18 -2.15 4.66
CA ARG A 81 9.65 -2.23 4.56
C ARG A 81 10.12 -3.18 3.44
N SER A 82 9.56 -3.07 2.23
CA SER A 82 9.82 -3.97 1.09
C SER A 82 9.41 -5.45 1.26
N GLY A 83 8.80 -5.81 2.39
CA GLY A 83 8.20 -7.11 2.64
C GLY A 83 6.69 -7.11 2.37
N ALA A 84 6.18 -8.24 1.87
CA ALA A 84 4.76 -8.49 1.69
C ALA A 84 4.25 -9.44 2.77
N PHE A 85 3.23 -9.03 3.49
CA PHE A 85 2.60 -9.82 4.54
C PHE A 85 1.13 -10.02 4.19
N ASN A 86 0.69 -11.27 4.15
CA ASN A 86 -0.68 -11.65 3.77
C ASN A 86 -1.41 -12.23 4.98
N ASP A 87 -2.75 -12.25 4.91
CA ASP A 87 -3.65 -12.81 5.92
C ASP A 87 -3.41 -12.27 7.33
N VAL A 88 -3.01 -10.99 7.40
CA VAL A 88 -2.83 -10.27 8.66
C VAL A 88 -4.15 -9.64 9.08
N LEU A 89 -4.40 -9.54 10.39
CA LEU A 89 -5.55 -8.82 10.93
C LEU A 89 -5.17 -7.35 11.11
N LEU A 90 -5.90 -6.47 10.41
CA LEU A 90 -5.65 -5.04 10.46
C LEU A 90 -6.94 -4.22 10.59
N ARG A 91 -6.75 -3.00 11.06
CA ARG A 91 -7.69 -1.89 11.03
C ARG A 91 -7.00 -0.69 10.41
N TYR A 92 -7.76 0.28 9.96
CA TYR A 92 -7.22 1.55 9.47
C TYR A 92 -7.86 2.69 10.24
N ASP A 93 -7.08 3.35 11.08
CA ASP A 93 -7.49 4.54 11.84
C ASP A 93 -7.52 5.75 10.90
N LEU A 94 -8.74 6.22 10.60
CA LEU A 94 -8.99 7.35 9.70
C LEU A 94 -8.78 8.72 10.36
N LEU A 95 -8.71 8.79 11.69
CA LEU A 95 -8.40 10.04 12.39
C LEU A 95 -6.89 10.31 12.34
N ARG A 96 -6.07 9.25 12.46
CA ARG A 96 -4.60 9.35 12.45
C ARG A 96 -3.95 8.98 11.12
N ASP A 97 -4.73 8.58 10.13
CA ASP A 97 -4.24 8.08 8.83
C ASP A 97 -3.21 6.94 9.02
N GLN A 98 -3.57 5.96 9.85
CA GLN A 98 -2.64 4.95 10.34
C GLN A 98 -3.19 3.51 10.25
N PRO A 99 -2.48 2.60 9.55
CA PRO A 99 -2.77 1.17 9.59
C PRO A 99 -2.36 0.57 10.93
N VAL A 100 -3.23 -0.26 11.51
CA VAL A 100 -3.05 -0.86 12.83
C VAL A 100 -3.15 -2.37 12.69
N LEU A 101 -2.11 -3.09 13.06
CA LEU A 101 -2.08 -4.54 13.12
C LEU A 101 -2.54 -5.04 14.48
N LEU A 102 -3.17 -6.21 14.50
CA LEU A 102 -3.46 -6.93 15.73
C LEU A 102 -2.57 -8.16 15.82
N TYR A 103 -1.99 -8.38 16.99
CA TYR A 103 -1.33 -9.64 17.30
C TYR A 103 -2.35 -10.78 17.36
N PRO A 104 -2.14 -11.88 16.64
CA PRO A 104 -2.99 -13.06 16.76
C PRO A 104 -2.99 -13.58 18.20
N GLY A 105 -4.16 -13.63 18.83
CA GLY A 105 -4.36 -14.26 20.14
C GLY A 105 -3.96 -13.44 21.37
N GLU A 106 -3.29 -12.30 21.22
CA GLU A 106 -2.74 -11.55 22.38
C GLU A 106 -3.44 -10.20 22.67
N GLY A 107 -4.44 -9.81 21.87
CA GLY A 107 -5.23 -8.58 22.08
C GLY A 107 -4.45 -7.27 21.90
N ALA A 108 -3.12 -7.32 21.90
CA ALA A 108 -2.23 -6.20 21.62
C ALA A 108 -2.33 -5.78 20.16
N ALA A 109 -2.18 -4.47 19.93
CA ALA A 109 -2.21 -3.87 18.61
C ALA A 109 -0.94 -3.04 18.38
N VAL A 110 -0.45 -3.02 17.15
CA VAL A 110 0.75 -2.28 16.74
C VAL A 110 0.38 -1.32 15.65
N ALA A 111 0.78 -0.08 15.82
CA ALA A 111 0.56 0.97 14.86
C ALA A 111 1.71 0.94 13.82
N LEU A 112 1.41 0.68 12.55
CA LEU A 112 2.45 0.65 11.54
C LEU A 112 3.03 2.05 11.30
N VAL A 113 4.34 2.10 11.06
CA VAL A 113 5.02 3.35 10.76
C VAL A 113 4.69 3.75 9.33
N ALA A 114 3.85 4.78 9.16
CA ALA A 114 3.30 5.17 7.86
C ALA A 114 4.37 5.33 6.76
N GLY A 115 5.53 5.91 7.07
CA GLY A 115 6.63 6.09 6.12
C GLY A 115 7.28 4.81 5.59
N LYS A 116 6.95 3.66 6.17
CA LYS A 116 7.47 2.34 5.79
C LYS A 116 6.40 1.44 5.17
N VAL A 117 5.15 1.93 5.07
CA VAL A 117 4.03 1.22 4.44
C VAL A 117 3.88 1.76 3.01
N ASP A 118 4.00 0.89 2.02
CA ASP A 118 3.79 1.28 0.62
C ASP A 118 2.31 1.21 0.24
N GLY A 119 1.58 0.26 0.83
CA GLY A 119 0.15 0.06 0.65
C GLY A 119 -0.34 -1.15 1.44
N PHE A 120 -1.67 -1.30 1.54
CA PHE A 120 -2.31 -2.39 2.25
C PHE A 120 -3.71 -2.66 1.68
N THR A 121 -4.30 -3.79 2.03
CA THR A 121 -5.69 -4.12 1.71
C THR A 121 -6.48 -4.41 2.97
N LEU A 122 -7.74 -3.96 3.02
CA LEU A 122 -8.72 -4.27 4.05
C LEU A 122 -9.92 -4.93 3.37
N GLY A 123 -10.05 -6.25 3.47
CA GLY A 123 -11.05 -6.98 2.69
C GLY A 123 -10.89 -6.71 1.18
N ALA A 124 -11.91 -6.10 0.57
CA ALA A 124 -11.92 -5.75 -0.86
C ALA A 124 -11.27 -4.39 -1.19
N HIS A 125 -10.95 -3.59 -0.16
CA HIS A 125 -10.44 -2.23 -0.33
C HIS A 125 -8.92 -2.24 -0.44
N ARG A 126 -8.36 -1.51 -1.41
CA ARG A 126 -6.91 -1.41 -1.63
C ARG A 126 -6.44 0.01 -1.38
N PHE A 127 -5.55 0.17 -0.42
CA PHE A 127 -4.96 1.44 -0.04
C PHE A 127 -3.52 1.56 -0.54
N VAL A 128 -3.18 2.71 -1.09
CA VAL A 128 -1.83 3.06 -1.56
C VAL A 128 -1.33 4.29 -0.84
N ARG A 129 -0.05 4.30 -0.49
CA ARG A 129 0.56 5.49 0.12
C ARG A 129 0.94 6.49 -0.96
N VAL A 130 0.51 7.72 -0.77
CA VAL A 130 1.00 8.89 -1.51
C VAL A 130 1.99 9.60 -0.60
N ALA A 131 3.25 9.69 -1.03
CA ALA A 131 4.31 10.33 -0.24
C ALA A 131 4.14 11.86 -0.09
N GLY A 132 3.21 12.47 -0.84
CA GLY A 132 3.04 13.90 -0.97
C GLY A 132 3.99 14.48 -2.02
N GLY A 133 3.48 15.40 -2.84
CA GLY A 133 4.31 16.27 -3.69
C GLY A 133 4.47 17.65 -3.04
N ASP A 134 5.13 18.58 -3.74
CA ASP A 134 5.18 19.98 -3.32
C ASP A 134 3.74 20.53 -3.25
N THR A 135 3.25 20.74 -2.02
CA THR A 135 1.85 21.10 -1.71
C THR A 135 1.45 22.47 -2.25
N LEU A 136 2.43 23.24 -2.76
CA LEU A 136 2.22 24.54 -3.40
C LEU A 136 1.87 24.42 -4.90
N ALA A 137 2.06 23.24 -5.51
CA ALA A 137 1.66 23.01 -6.90
C ALA A 137 0.16 22.69 -6.99
N ALA A 138 -0.56 23.41 -7.85
CA ALA A 138 -1.95 23.11 -8.15
C ALA A 138 -2.10 21.65 -8.62
N GLY A 139 -2.91 20.85 -7.90
CA GLY A 139 -3.11 19.42 -8.19
C GLY A 139 -2.20 18.44 -7.44
N ALA A 140 -1.35 18.91 -6.53
CA ALA A 140 -0.59 18.03 -5.65
C ALA A 140 -1.51 17.34 -4.61
N LEU A 141 -1.48 16.01 -4.59
CA LEU A 141 -2.17 15.23 -3.57
C LEU A 141 -1.43 15.35 -2.23
N PRO A 142 -2.12 15.68 -1.13
CA PRO A 142 -1.50 15.64 0.18
C PRO A 142 -0.97 14.23 0.50
N ALA A 143 0.10 14.15 1.29
CA ALA A 143 0.62 12.86 1.76
C ALA A 143 -0.44 12.12 2.60
N GLY A 144 -0.48 10.80 2.47
CA GLY A 144 -1.41 9.93 3.20
C GLY A 144 -1.72 8.63 2.49
N PHE A 145 -2.66 7.87 3.03
CA PHE A 145 -3.19 6.68 2.37
C PHE A 145 -4.47 7.00 1.59
N TYR A 146 -4.58 6.43 0.41
CA TYR A 146 -5.71 6.61 -0.50
C TYR A 146 -6.23 5.25 -0.94
N GLU A 147 -7.53 5.07 -0.92
CA GLU A 147 -8.17 3.93 -1.55
C GLU A 147 -8.08 4.06 -3.08
N LEU A 148 -7.63 3.00 -3.76
CA LEU A 148 -7.62 2.89 -5.20
C LEU A 148 -8.96 2.33 -5.67
N LEU A 149 -9.85 3.22 -6.11
CA LEU A 149 -11.19 2.85 -6.60
C LEU A 149 -11.16 2.32 -8.03
N VAL A 150 -10.34 2.93 -8.88
CA VAL A 150 -10.17 2.54 -10.29
C VAL A 150 -8.69 2.61 -10.64
N ASP A 151 -8.17 1.51 -11.19
CA ASP A 151 -6.81 1.42 -11.70
C ASP A 151 -6.84 1.40 -13.24
N GLY A 152 -6.29 2.44 -13.87
CA GLY A 152 -6.37 2.63 -15.31
C GLY A 152 -5.59 3.86 -15.79
N PRO A 153 -5.80 4.30 -17.05
CA PRO A 153 -5.13 5.48 -17.61
C PRO A 153 -5.35 6.73 -16.76
N VAL A 154 -6.53 6.82 -16.14
CA VAL A 154 -6.84 7.73 -15.04
C VAL A 154 -7.10 6.86 -13.82
N ARG A 155 -6.32 7.07 -12.76
CA ARG A 155 -6.54 6.45 -11.46
C ARG A 155 -7.52 7.30 -10.66
N LEU A 156 -8.55 6.66 -10.12
CA LEU A 156 -9.48 7.28 -9.19
C LEU A 156 -9.09 6.88 -7.76
N LEU A 157 -8.84 7.87 -6.94
CA LEU A 157 -8.38 7.71 -5.57
C LEU A 157 -9.39 8.32 -4.61
N ALA A 158 -9.73 7.63 -3.53
CA ALA A 158 -10.49 8.21 -2.43
C ALA A 158 -9.61 8.39 -1.20
N ARG A 159 -9.76 9.52 -0.51
CA ARG A 159 -9.22 9.74 0.82
C ARG A 159 -10.35 9.74 1.81
N HIS A 160 -10.22 8.89 2.82
CA HIS A 160 -11.15 8.79 3.93
C HIS A 160 -10.53 9.45 5.14
N HIS A 161 -11.30 10.28 5.83
CA HIS A 161 -10.84 10.96 7.03
C HIS A 161 -11.95 10.94 8.08
N LYS A 162 -11.58 10.76 9.34
CA LYS A 162 -12.50 10.96 10.46
C LYS A 162 -12.05 12.14 11.30
N GLN A 163 -13.00 12.85 11.87
CA GLN A 163 -12.75 13.90 12.86
C GLN A 163 -13.69 13.73 14.04
N VAL A 164 -13.23 14.12 15.23
CA VAL A 164 -14.08 14.11 16.44
C VAL A 164 -14.75 15.46 16.58
N GLN A 165 -16.08 15.48 16.56
CA GLN A 165 -16.87 16.68 16.79
C GLN A 165 -17.55 16.61 18.15
N ARG A 166 -17.70 17.78 18.80
CA ARG A 166 -18.53 17.90 20.00
C ARG A 166 -19.97 18.13 19.58
N VAL A 167 -20.85 17.29 20.08
CA VAL A 167 -22.29 17.32 19.80
C VAL A 167 -23.06 17.40 21.11
N THR A 168 -24.15 18.17 21.12
CA THR A 168 -25.05 18.22 22.28
C THR A 168 -26.19 17.24 22.06
N ILE A 169 -26.33 16.27 22.95
CA ILE A 169 -27.34 15.23 22.85
C ILE A 169 -28.07 15.17 24.18
N SER A 170 -29.39 15.42 24.15
CA SER A 170 -30.23 15.41 25.35
C SER A 170 -29.62 16.22 26.51
N GLN A 171 -29.17 17.45 26.20
CA GLN A 171 -28.55 18.39 27.14
C GLN A 171 -27.18 17.97 27.71
N ASN A 172 -26.60 16.85 27.27
CA ASN A 172 -25.25 16.43 27.61
C ASN A 172 -24.29 16.69 26.43
N LEU A 173 -23.07 17.13 26.76
CA LEU A 173 -21.99 17.27 25.79
C LEU A 173 -21.38 15.89 25.53
N ALA A 174 -21.43 15.43 24.27
CA ALA A 174 -20.82 14.19 23.82
C ALA A 174 -19.83 14.47 22.68
N GLN A 175 -18.99 13.48 22.39
CA GLN A 175 -18.12 13.47 21.23
C GLN A 175 -18.64 12.44 20.21
N GLU A 176 -18.44 12.71 18.94
CA GLU A 176 -18.84 11.80 17.86
C GLU A 176 -17.81 11.81 16.73
N TYR A 177 -17.48 10.62 16.23
CA TYR A 177 -16.66 10.47 15.03
C TYR A 177 -17.49 10.76 13.78
N GLN A 178 -17.04 11.73 12.99
CA GLN A 178 -17.65 12.10 11.72
C GLN A 178 -16.68 11.81 10.58
N GLN A 179 -17.11 10.98 9.62
CA GLN A 179 -16.32 10.64 8.45
C GLN A 179 -16.55 11.63 7.30
N THR A 180 -15.49 11.90 6.54
CA THR A 180 -15.54 12.69 5.32
C THR A 180 -14.68 12.01 4.26
N ASP A 181 -15.25 11.86 3.06
CA ASP A 181 -14.61 11.22 1.94
C ASP A 181 -14.35 12.24 0.82
N GLN A 182 -13.16 12.20 0.25
CA GLN A 182 -12.74 13.07 -0.84
C GLN A 182 -12.24 12.22 -2.00
N VAL A 183 -12.70 12.51 -3.22
CA VAL A 183 -12.33 11.76 -4.41
C VAL A 183 -11.43 12.60 -5.30
N PHE A 184 -10.37 11.99 -5.80
CA PHE A 184 -9.34 12.60 -6.63
C PHE A 184 -9.13 11.78 -7.90
N ALA A 185 -8.89 12.45 -9.02
CA ALA A 185 -8.50 11.82 -10.27
C ALA A 185 -7.03 12.16 -10.59
N ARG A 186 -6.26 11.13 -10.96
CA ARG A 186 -4.85 11.30 -11.37
C ARG A 186 -4.57 10.55 -12.66
N THR A 187 -4.18 11.27 -13.70
CA THR A 187 -3.71 10.68 -14.96
C THR A 187 -2.34 10.02 -14.75
N ALA A 188 -2.10 8.88 -15.40
CA ALA A 188 -0.74 8.38 -15.57
C ALA A 188 -0.01 9.37 -16.49
N THR A 189 0.88 10.20 -15.94
CA THR A 189 1.76 11.03 -16.77
C THR A 189 2.61 10.08 -17.59
N ALA A 190 2.36 10.01 -18.90
CA ALA A 190 3.19 9.26 -19.82
C ALA A 190 4.62 9.80 -19.71
N THR A 191 5.55 8.95 -19.26
CA THR A 191 6.97 9.24 -19.38
C THR A 191 7.29 9.22 -20.87
N ALA A 192 7.51 10.40 -21.45
CA ALA A 192 8.01 10.57 -22.81
C ALA A 192 9.52 10.39 -22.84
#